data_AF-A0A7H4PBC7-F1
#
_entry.id   AF-A0A7H4PBC7-F1
#
_cell.length_a   1.000
_cell.length_b   1.000
_cell.length_c   1.000
_cell.angle_alpha   90.00
_cell.angle_beta   90.00
_cell.angle_gamma   90.00
#
_symmetry.space_group_name_H-M   'P 1'
#
loop_
_entity.id
_entity.type
_entity.pdbx_description
1 polymer ?
#
loop_
_entity_poly.entity_id
_entity_poly.type
_entity_poly.pdbx_seq_one_letter_code
_entity_poly.pdbx_strand_id
1 'polypeptide(L)'
;MPFTAEMADRIIADLNDTRVKRQGITLSGGDPLHPQNVPEILKLVQRVHAECPGKDIWVWTGYTLSELNDAQMQVVDLINVLVDGKFVQDLKDPALIWRGSSNQVVHHLR
;
A
#
# COMPACT_ATOMS: atom_id res chain seq x y z
N MET A 1 -15.49 4.46 11.55
CA MET A 1 -15.18 5.90 11.33
C MET A 1 -14.66 6.02 9.90
N PRO A 2 -15.20 6.92 9.07
CA PRO A 2 -14.73 7.10 7.70
C PRO A 2 -13.36 7.77 7.66
N PHE A 3 -12.57 7.49 6.62
CA PHE A 3 -11.36 8.23 6.29
C PHE A 3 -11.75 9.61 5.76
N THR A 4 -11.05 10.67 6.20
CA THR A 4 -11.41 12.06 5.86
C THR A 4 -10.29 12.80 5.16
N ALA A 5 -10.62 13.92 4.50
CA ALA A 5 -9.64 14.78 3.85
C ALA A 5 -8.58 15.28 4.84
N GLU A 6 -8.97 15.62 6.07
CA GLU A 6 -8.04 16.08 7.11
C GLU A 6 -7.08 14.97 7.57
N MET A 7 -7.46 13.69 7.42
CA MET A 7 -6.55 12.57 7.64
C MET A 7 -5.53 12.48 6.51
N ALA A 8 -5.97 12.60 5.25
CA ALA A 8 -5.06 12.63 4.10
C ALA A 8 -4.08 13.81 4.17
N ASP A 9 -4.55 15.01 4.51
CA ASP A 9 -3.70 16.20 4.65
C ASP A 9 -2.61 16.02 5.70
N ARG A 10 -2.95 15.39 6.83
CA ARG A 10 -1.98 15.05 7.87
C ARG A 10 -0.93 14.07 7.37
N ILE A 11 -1.34 13.04 6.63
CA ILE A 11 -0.41 12.08 6.02
C ILE A 11 0.56 12.78 5.07
N ILE A 12 0.07 13.64 4.18
CA ILE A 12 0.90 14.39 3.24
C ILE A 12 1.88 15.33 3.98
N ALA A 13 1.38 16.06 4.99
CA ALA A 13 2.22 16.93 5.81
C ALA A 13 3.33 16.14 6.52
N ASP A 14 3.01 14.98 7.09
CA ASP A 14 3.99 14.11 7.74
C ASP A 14 5.03 13.58 6.75
N LEU A 15 4.61 13.14 5.56
CA LEU A 15 5.53 12.65 4.54
C LEU A 15 6.51 13.75 4.09
N ASN A 16 6.05 14.99 4.01
CA ASN A 16 6.85 16.15 3.61
C ASN A 16 7.63 16.81 4.75
N ASP A 17 7.44 16.38 6.00
CA ASP A 17 8.17 16.95 7.14
C ASP A 17 9.67 16.65 7.04
N THR A 18 10.47 17.68 6.79
CA THR A 18 11.92 17.56 6.63
C THR A 18 12.66 17.35 7.94
N ARG A 19 12.01 17.60 9.09
CA ARG A 19 12.58 17.35 10.43
C ARG A 19 12.69 15.86 10.72
N VAL A 20 11.76 15.06 10.17
CA VAL A 20 11.75 13.60 10.31
C VAL A 20 11.72 12.99 8.91
N LYS A 21 12.88 12.55 8.44
CA LYS A 21 12.98 11.91 7.12
C LYS A 21 12.22 10.59 7.10
N ARG A 22 11.11 10.58 6.37
CA ARG A 22 10.33 9.37 6.05
C ARG A 22 10.66 8.90 4.64
N GLN A 23 10.86 7.60 4.44
CA GLN A 23 11.07 7.03 3.11
C GLN A 23 9.78 7.10 2.28
N GLY A 24 8.64 6.80 2.89
CA GLY A 24 7.34 6.83 2.25
C GLY A 24 6.24 6.30 3.17
N ILE A 25 5.24 5.63 2.59
CA ILE A 25 4.07 5.13 3.31
C ILE A 25 3.82 3.65 3.00
N THR A 26 3.36 2.92 4.01
CA THR A 26 2.85 1.56 3.86
C THR A 26 1.34 1.54 4.10
N LEU A 27 0.60 0.99 3.15
CA LEU A 27 -0.84 0.75 3.24
C LEU A 27 -1.06 -0.73 3.59
N SER A 28 -1.60 -0.97 4.79
CA SER A 28 -1.85 -2.30 5.34
C SER A 28 -3.08 -2.30 6.26
N GLY A 29 -3.58 -3.47 6.65
CA GLY A 29 -4.69 -3.60 7.61
C GLY A 29 -5.89 -4.32 7.00
N GLY A 30 -7.09 -3.72 7.03
CA GLY A 30 -8.34 -4.30 6.52
C GLY A 30 -8.44 -4.55 5.00
N ASP A 31 -7.31 -4.64 4.30
CA ASP A 31 -7.09 -4.72 2.85
C ASP A 31 -7.33 -3.40 2.08
N PRO A 32 -6.24 -2.68 1.71
CA PRO A 32 -6.32 -1.47 0.89
C PRO A 32 -6.97 -1.68 -0.48
N LEU A 33 -6.85 -2.89 -1.05
CA LEU A 33 -7.41 -3.21 -2.37
C LEU A 33 -8.80 -3.83 -2.27
N HIS A 34 -9.41 -3.91 -1.08
CA HIS A 34 -10.82 -4.26 -0.99
C HIS A 34 -11.66 -3.29 -1.84
N PRO A 35 -12.62 -3.75 -2.67
CA PRO A 35 -13.33 -2.88 -3.62
C PRO A 35 -13.98 -1.63 -3.02
N GLN A 36 -14.40 -1.69 -1.74
CA GLN A 36 -14.96 -0.54 -1.04
C GLN A 36 -13.91 0.50 -0.62
N ASN A 37 -12.66 0.09 -0.46
CA ASN A 37 -11.55 0.95 -0.04
C ASN A 37 -10.83 1.58 -1.25
N VAL A 38 -10.84 0.89 -2.40
CA VAL A 38 -10.13 1.31 -3.63
C VAL A 38 -10.37 2.79 -3.99
N PRO A 39 -11.60 3.35 -3.98
CA PRO A 39 -11.79 4.75 -4.36
C PRO A 39 -11.04 5.74 -3.46
N GLU A 40 -10.99 5.50 -2.15
CA GLU A 40 -10.30 6.39 -1.21
C GLU A 40 -8.78 6.15 -1.21
N ILE A 41 -8.37 4.89 -1.35
CA ILE A 41 -6.96 4.52 -1.48
C ILE A 41 -6.36 5.12 -2.76
N LEU A 42 -7.07 5.06 -3.88
CA LEU A 42 -6.63 5.64 -5.15
C LEU A 42 -6.42 7.15 -5.01
N LYS A 43 -7.38 7.87 -4.40
CA LYS A 43 -7.24 9.31 -4.13
C LYS A 43 -6.01 9.62 -3.28
N LEU A 44 -5.79 8.86 -2.20
CA LEU A 44 -4.63 9.06 -1.33
C LEU A 44 -3.31 8.81 -2.08
N VAL A 45 -3.22 7.72 -2.83
CA VAL A 45 -2.02 7.35 -3.59
C VAL A 45 -1.71 8.40 -4.67
N GLN A 46 -2.72 8.90 -5.39
CA GLN A 46 -2.56 10.01 -6.34
C GLN A 46 -2.00 11.26 -5.67
N ARG A 47 -2.52 11.62 -4.48
CA ARG A 47 -2.01 12.75 -3.70
C ARG A 47 -0.57 12.56 -3.25
N VAL A 48 -0.23 11.39 -2.69
CA VAL A 48 1.15 11.09 -2.28
C VAL A 48 2.11 11.18 -3.47
N HIS A 49 1.71 10.64 -4.63
CA HIS A 49 2.51 10.71 -5.84
C HIS A 49 2.75 12.15 -6.33
N ALA A 50 1.72 13.00 -6.27
CA ALA A 50 1.80 14.38 -6.74
C ALA A 50 2.49 15.33 -5.74
N GLU A 51 2.23 15.15 -4.44
CA GLU A 51 2.59 16.11 -3.39
C GLU A 51 3.84 15.71 -2.60
N CYS A 52 4.26 14.44 -2.66
CA CYS A 52 5.39 13.91 -1.88
C CYS A 52 6.46 13.29 -2.81
N PRO A 53 7.22 14.12 -3.55
CA PRO A 53 8.20 13.63 -4.52
C PRO A 53 9.28 12.77 -3.84
N GLY A 54 9.61 11.65 -4.47
CA GLY A 54 10.62 10.71 -3.98
C GLY A 54 10.16 9.81 -2.82
N LYS A 55 8.87 9.83 -2.45
CA LYS A 55 8.33 8.88 -1.47
C LYS A 55 7.89 7.58 -2.13
N ASP A 56 8.18 6.47 -1.47
CA ASP A 56 7.69 5.17 -1.90
C ASP A 56 6.35 4.80 -1.27
N ILE A 57 5.56 4.01 -2.00
CA ILE A 57 4.27 3.51 -1.52
C ILE A 57 4.32 1.99 -1.55
N TRP A 58 4.12 1.38 -0.39
CA TRP A 58 4.01 -0.06 -0.25
C TRP A 58 2.58 -0.46 0.06
N VAL A 59 2.11 -1.56 -0.51
CA VAL A 59 0.76 -2.09 -0.28
C VAL A 59 0.84 -3.56 0.07
N TRP A 60 0.21 -3.95 1.18
CA TRP A 60 -0.07 -5.35 1.49
C TRP A 60 -1.54 -5.66 1.23
N THR A 61 -1.80 -6.75 0.52
CA THR A 61 -3.15 -7.22 0.20
C THR A 61 -3.26 -8.73 0.34
N GLY A 62 -4.47 -9.23 0.64
CA GLY A 62 -4.78 -10.65 0.63
C GLY A 62 -5.10 -11.19 -0.76
N TYR A 63 -5.34 -10.33 -1.75
CA TYR A 63 -5.49 -10.71 -3.15
C TYR A 63 -4.13 -11.02 -3.77
N THR A 64 -4.10 -11.86 -4.79
CA THR A 64 -2.94 -12.02 -5.68
C THR A 64 -3.02 -11.00 -6.80
N LEU A 65 -1.88 -10.64 -7.39
CA LEU A 65 -1.84 -9.71 -8.52
C LEU A 65 -2.76 -10.14 -9.67
N SER A 66 -2.88 -11.44 -9.93
CA SER A 66 -3.76 -12.01 -10.95
C SER A 66 -5.26 -11.92 -10.64
N GLU A 67 -5.64 -11.68 -9.40
CA GLU A 67 -7.05 -11.53 -8.98
C GLU A 67 -7.54 -10.07 -9.04
N LEU A 68 -6.62 -9.12 -9.27
CA LEU A 68 -6.96 -7.70 -9.28
C LEU A 68 -7.69 -7.31 -10.57
N ASN A 69 -8.75 -6.52 -10.40
CA ASN A 69 -9.49 -5.92 -11.51
C ASN A 69 -8.92 -4.55 -11.92
N ASP A 70 -9.44 -3.99 -13.01
CA ASP A 70 -8.98 -2.71 -13.56
C ASP A 70 -8.98 -1.55 -12.55
N ALA A 71 -9.95 -1.50 -11.63
CA ALA A 71 -10.02 -0.45 -10.62
C ALA A 71 -8.92 -0.60 -9.55
N GLN A 72 -8.62 -1.83 -9.14
CA GLN A 72 -7.51 -2.13 -8.24
C GLN A 72 -6.16 -1.88 -8.93
N MET A 73 -6.06 -2.22 -10.22
CA MET A 73 -4.84 -2.00 -11.01
C MET A 73 -4.47 -0.52 -11.13
N GLN A 74 -5.45 0.40 -11.17
CA GLN A 74 -5.17 1.84 -11.10
C GLN A 74 -4.41 2.26 -9.84
N VAL A 75 -4.61 1.56 -8.72
CA VAL A 75 -3.81 1.79 -7.50
C VAL A 75 -2.42 1.18 -7.69
N VAL A 76 -2.34 -0.05 -8.21
CA VAL A 76 -1.08 -0.78 -8.42
C VAL A 76 -0.12 -0.01 -9.34
N ASP A 77 -0.64 0.65 -10.37
CA ASP A 77 0.14 1.46 -11.32
C ASP A 77 0.82 2.67 -10.66
N LEU A 78 0.36 3.08 -9.48
CA LEU A 78 0.84 4.25 -8.76
C LEU A 78 1.66 3.92 -7.51
N ILE A 79 1.92 2.65 -7.19
CA ILE A 79 2.70 2.24 -6.01
C ILE A 79 4.08 1.68 -6.38
N ASN A 80 4.96 1.49 -5.41
CA ASN A 80 6.32 0.97 -5.63
C ASN A 80 6.42 -0.52 -5.39
N VAL A 81 5.79 -1.00 -4.32
CA VAL A 81 5.86 -2.39 -3.91
C VAL A 81 4.47 -2.91 -3.57
N LEU A 82 4.10 -4.04 -4.16
CA LEU A 82 2.92 -4.81 -3.79
C LEU A 82 3.37 -6.11 -3.13
N VAL A 83 2.89 -6.37 -1.92
CA VAL A 83 2.99 -7.69 -1.29
C VAL A 83 1.62 -8.33 -1.32
N ASP A 84 1.51 -9.39 -2.12
CA ASP A 84 0.24 -10.03 -2.45
C ASP A 84 0.05 -11.37 -1.73
N GLY A 85 -1.20 -11.85 -1.69
CA GLY A 85 -1.57 -13.14 -1.12
C GLY A 85 -1.92 -13.11 0.38
N LYS A 86 -2.89 -13.96 0.75
CA LYS A 86 -3.33 -14.13 2.14
C LYS A 86 -2.21 -14.68 3.02
N PHE A 87 -2.17 -14.22 4.26
CA PHE A 87 -1.32 -14.83 5.27
C PHE A 87 -1.80 -16.24 5.61
N VAL A 88 -0.89 -17.22 5.58
CA VAL A 88 -1.16 -18.62 5.91
C VAL A 88 -0.27 -19.05 7.08
N GLN A 89 -0.89 -19.39 8.21
CA GLN A 89 -0.19 -19.74 9.45
C GLN A 89 0.77 -20.92 9.28
N ASP A 90 0.37 -21.96 8.53
CA ASP A 90 1.19 -23.15 8.29
C ASP A 90 2.44 -22.87 7.41
N LEU A 91 2.40 -21.78 6.66
CA LEU A 91 3.49 -21.31 5.80
C LEU A 91 4.26 -20.15 6.43
N LYS A 92 4.00 -19.86 7.72
CA LYS A 92 4.66 -18.78 8.45
C LYS A 92 6.14 -19.09 8.61
N ASP A 93 6.98 -18.14 8.21
CA ASP A 93 8.41 -18.21 8.43
C ASP A 93 8.95 -16.82 8.80
N PRO A 94 9.44 -16.61 10.04
CA PRO A 94 10.00 -15.34 10.49
C PRO A 94 11.25 -14.88 9.73
N ALA A 95 11.95 -15.78 9.02
CA ALA A 95 13.11 -15.42 8.22
C ALA A 95 12.73 -14.76 6.88
N LEU A 96 11.45 -14.79 6.50
CA LEU A 96 10.97 -14.16 5.27
C LEU A 96 11.02 -12.64 5.38
N ILE A 97 11.66 -12.02 4.39
CA ILE A 97 11.79 -10.57 4.31
C ILE A 97 10.50 -10.01 3.70
N TRP A 98 9.90 -9.01 4.38
CA TRP A 98 8.69 -8.28 3.97
C TRP A 98 7.40 -9.11 3.81
N ARG A 99 7.36 -10.36 4.28
CA ARG A 99 6.14 -11.17 4.20
C ARG A 99 6.03 -12.11 5.39
N GLY A 100 4.79 -12.44 5.75
CA GLY A 100 4.49 -13.29 6.89
C GLY A 100 4.48 -14.77 6.55
N SER A 101 4.14 -15.14 5.30
CA SER A 101 4.07 -16.53 4.85
C SER A 101 4.65 -16.73 3.46
N SER A 102 5.16 -17.94 3.18
CA SER A 102 5.94 -18.23 1.96
C SER A 102 5.14 -18.17 0.65
N ASN A 103 3.81 -18.23 0.73
CA ASN A 103 2.91 -18.07 -0.41
C ASN A 103 2.72 -16.62 -0.87
N GLN A 104 3.10 -15.64 -0.06
CA GLN A 104 2.97 -14.23 -0.43
C GLN A 104 4.08 -13.82 -1.39
N VAL A 105 3.81 -13.00 -2.39
CA VAL A 105 4.83 -12.56 -3.36
C VAL A 105 5.08 -11.06 -3.21
N VAL A 106 6.36 -10.68 -3.20
CA VAL A 106 6.79 -9.28 -3.20
C VAL A 106 7.06 -8.87 -4.64
N HIS A 107 6.28 -7.93 -5.15
CA HIS A 107 6.41 -7.37 -6.49
C HIS A 107 7.03 -5.97 -6.39
N HIS A 108 8.22 -5.80 -6.95
CA HIS A 108 8.86 -4.50 -7.11
C HIS A 108 8.47 -3.91 -8.46
N LEU A 109 7.67 -2.83 -8.43
CA LEU A 109 7.03 -2.28 -9.63
C LEU A 109 7.81 -1.08 -10.22
N ARG A 110 8.55 -0.35 -9.38
CA ARG A 110 9.37 0.81 -9.77
C ARG A 110 10.39 1.17 -8.69
#